data_AF-A0A1E5VV05-F1
#
_entry.id   AF-A0A1E5VV05-F1
#
_cell.length_a   1.000
_cell.length_b   1.000
_cell.length_c   1.000
_cell.angle_alpha   90.00
_cell.angle_beta   90.00
_cell.angle_gamma   90.00
#
_symmetry.space_group_name_H-M   'P 1'
#
loop_
_entity.id
_entity.type
_entity.pdbx_description
1 polymer ?
#
loop_
_entity_poly.entity_id
_entity_poly.type
_entity_poly.pdbx_seq_one_letter_code
_entity_poly.pdbx_strand_id
1 'polypeptide(L)'
;MASFLGERLPKFTPEQVEMVRGSYDFIGVNYYTGYFTSAAPAPNGLEQSYDGDIRANTSGFRGGVPIGPPEFVPIFFNYPAGLRELLLYTVRRYTT
;
A
#
# COMPACT_ATOMS: atom_id res chain seq x y z
N MET A 1 0.15 5.48 -9.90
CA MET A 1 -1.33 5.47 -9.85
C MET A 1 -1.90 6.46 -10.87
N ALA A 2 -1.67 7.77 -10.74
CA ALA A 2 -2.23 8.76 -11.67
C ALA A 2 -1.94 8.49 -13.16
N SER A 3 -0.72 8.03 -13.50
CA SER A 3 -0.33 7.74 -14.89
C SER A 3 -1.07 6.56 -15.54
N PHE A 4 -1.80 5.75 -14.78
CA PHE A 4 -2.36 4.51 -15.30
C PHE A 4 -3.78 4.14 -14.85
N LEU A 5 -4.34 4.82 -13.84
CA LEU A 5 -5.75 4.64 -13.45
C LEU A 5 -6.69 5.50 -14.31
N GLY A 6 -6.16 6.54 -14.97
CA GLY A 6 -6.95 7.40 -15.86
C GLY A 6 -8.16 7.99 -15.15
N GLU A 7 -9.31 7.96 -15.81
CA GLU A 7 -10.56 8.55 -15.32
C GLU A 7 -11.18 7.82 -14.10
N ARG A 8 -10.70 6.62 -13.73
CA ARG A 8 -11.11 5.95 -12.48
C ARG A 8 -10.56 6.62 -11.23
N LEU A 9 -9.49 7.40 -11.36
CA LEU A 9 -8.92 8.19 -10.28
C LEU A 9 -9.38 9.66 -10.45
N PRO A 10 -10.31 10.14 -9.61
CA PRO A 10 -10.73 11.54 -9.66
C PRO A 10 -9.55 12.50 -9.52
N LYS A 11 -9.60 13.60 -10.26
CA LYS A 11 -8.59 14.65 -10.21
C LYS A 11 -9.05 15.71 -9.21
N PHE A 12 -8.14 16.12 -8.34
CA PHE A 12 -8.38 17.27 -7.47
C PHE A 12 -8.36 18.57 -8.28
N THR A 13 -9.26 19.49 -7.95
CA THR A 13 -9.15 20.89 -8.39
C THR A 13 -8.01 21.58 -7.60
N PRO A 14 -7.49 22.72 -8.06
CA PRO A 14 -6.47 23.48 -7.31
C PRO A 14 -6.88 23.78 -5.87
N GLU A 15 -8.15 24.15 -5.64
CA GLU A 15 -8.69 24.47 -4.32
C GLU A 15 -8.72 23.23 -3.41
N GLN A 16 -9.06 22.06 -3.96
CA GLN A 16 -9.04 20.81 -3.20
C GLN A 16 -7.61 20.36 -2.88
N VAL A 17 -6.65 20.58 -3.79
CA VAL A 17 -5.23 20.32 -3.51
C VAL A 17 -4.76 21.17 -2.34
N GLU A 18 -5.10 22.46 -2.32
CA GLU A 18 -4.73 23.37 -1.24
C GLU A 18 -5.38 22.98 0.08
N MET A 19 -6.65 22.58 0.06
CA MET A 19 -7.39 22.13 1.25
C MET A 19 -6.78 20.88 1.90
N VAL A 20 -6.25 19.94 1.11
CA VAL A 20 -5.73 18.65 1.61
C VAL A 20 -4.23 18.70 1.91
N ARG A 21 -3.47 19.56 1.21
CA ARG A 21 -2.02 19.65 1.42
C ARG A 21 -1.71 20.17 2.82
N GLY A 22 -1.01 19.36 3.61
CA GLY A 22 -0.64 19.73 4.98
C GLY A 22 -1.81 19.70 5.97
N SER A 23 -2.95 19.11 5.60
CA SER A 23 -4.14 19.00 6.47
C SER A 23 -4.02 17.93 7.56
N TYR A 24 -2.82 17.72 8.12
CA TYR A 24 -2.56 16.77 9.18
C TYR A 24 -1.48 17.31 10.13
N ASP A 25 -1.69 17.14 11.44
CA ASP A 25 -0.69 17.46 12.46
C ASP A 25 0.16 16.23 12.85
N PHE A 26 -0.42 15.03 12.68
CA PHE A 26 0.20 13.75 13.01
C PHE A 26 -0.21 12.67 12.01
N ILE A 27 0.64 11.67 11.84
CA ILE A 27 0.35 10.48 11.03
C ILE A 27 0.19 9.29 11.97
N GLY A 28 -1.05 8.76 12.06
CA GLY A 28 -1.33 7.48 12.69
C GLY A 28 -1.19 6.34 11.69
N VAL A 29 -0.64 5.21 12.12
CA VAL A 29 -0.46 4.02 11.25
C VAL A 29 -1.08 2.79 11.93
N ASN A 30 -2.05 2.19 11.26
CA ASN A 30 -2.63 0.90 11.65
C ASN A 30 -1.86 -0.22 10.95
N TYR A 31 -0.83 -0.76 11.61
CA TYR A 31 0.01 -1.83 11.06
C TYR A 31 -0.35 -3.18 11.67
N TYR A 32 -0.59 -4.17 10.81
CA TYR A 32 -0.90 -5.54 11.22
C TYR A 32 0.13 -6.56 10.73
N THR A 33 0.63 -6.42 9.50
CA THR A 33 1.49 -7.42 8.86
C THR A 33 2.31 -6.81 7.72
N GLY A 34 3.28 -7.57 7.21
CA GLY A 34 3.92 -7.33 5.91
C GLY A 34 3.53 -8.40 4.89
N TYR A 35 3.81 -8.13 3.61
CA TYR A 35 3.70 -9.09 2.52
C TYR A 35 4.91 -9.03 1.60
N PHE A 36 5.23 -10.14 0.96
CA PHE A 36 6.06 -10.13 -0.22
C PHE A 36 5.27 -9.59 -1.40
N THR A 37 5.97 -8.86 -2.28
CA THR A 37 5.38 -8.34 -3.52
C THR A 37 6.22 -8.76 -4.73
N SER A 38 5.54 -8.93 -5.86
CA SER A 38 6.16 -9.06 -7.19
C SER A 38 5.37 -8.26 -8.20
N ALA A 39 6.05 -7.76 -9.25
CA ALA A 39 5.38 -6.99 -10.29
C ALA A 39 4.32 -7.83 -10.99
N ALA A 40 3.14 -7.24 -11.19
CA ALA A 40 2.08 -7.83 -12.00
C ALA A 40 1.90 -7.00 -13.29
N PRO A 41 1.54 -7.64 -14.42
CA PRO A 41 1.17 -6.90 -15.63
C PRO A 41 -0.08 -6.04 -15.37
N ALA A 42 -0.33 -5.08 -16.25
CA ALA A 42 -1.58 -4.31 -16.18
C ALA A 42 -2.79 -5.26 -16.37
N PRO A 43 -3.85 -5.15 -15.55
CA PRO A 43 -5.04 -5.97 -15.71
C PRO A 43 -5.70 -5.66 -17.06
N ASN A 44 -6.32 -6.67 -17.66
CA ASN A 44 -7.15 -6.44 -18.84
C ASN A 44 -8.40 -5.62 -18.44
N GLY A 45 -9.08 -5.00 -19.42
CA GLY A 45 -10.22 -4.12 -19.16
C GLY A 45 -11.41 -4.79 -18.44
N LEU A 46 -11.50 -6.12 -18.50
CA LEU A 46 -12.55 -6.92 -17.85
C LEU A 46 -12.19 -7.35 -16.42
N GLU A 47 -10.90 -7.28 -16.07
CA GLU A 47 -10.33 -7.69 -14.77
C GLU A 47 -9.90 -6.48 -13.93
N GLN A 48 -10.41 -5.28 -14.23
CA GLN A 48 -10.17 -4.12 -13.39
C GLN A 48 -10.77 -4.35 -12.00
N SER A 49 -9.92 -4.30 -10.99
CA SER A 49 -10.29 -4.48 -9.60
C SER A 49 -9.43 -3.62 -8.71
N TYR A 50 -9.88 -3.42 -7.47
CA TYR A 50 -9.09 -2.75 -6.43
C TYR A 50 -7.71 -3.41 -6.27
N ASP A 51 -7.65 -4.74 -6.27
CA ASP A 51 -6.40 -5.49 -6.13
C ASP A 51 -5.50 -5.40 -7.38
N GLY A 52 -6.09 -5.24 -8.57
CA GLY A 52 -5.35 -5.04 -9.81
C GLY A 52 -4.70 -3.65 -9.92
N ASP A 53 -5.21 -2.65 -9.21
CA ASP A 53 -4.76 -1.25 -9.31
C ASP A 53 -3.36 -1.01 -8.76
N ILE A 54 -2.92 -1.82 -7.79
CA ILE A 54 -1.57 -1.71 -7.22
C ILE A 54 -0.48 -2.23 -8.15
N ARG A 55 -0.84 -2.95 -9.23
CA ARG A 55 0.10 -3.57 -10.21
C ARG A 55 1.14 -4.48 -9.57
N ALA A 56 0.75 -5.20 -8.51
CA ALA A 56 1.61 -6.12 -7.81
C ALA A 56 0.81 -7.34 -7.32
N ASN A 57 1.42 -8.51 -7.42
CA ASN A 57 0.94 -9.69 -6.68
C ASN A 57 1.48 -9.59 -5.26
N THR A 58 0.62 -9.85 -4.27
CA THR A 58 1.00 -9.87 -2.86
C THR A 58 0.86 -11.28 -2.31
N SER A 59 1.78 -11.69 -1.43
CA SER A 59 1.72 -12.99 -0.79
C SER A 59 2.36 -12.95 0.58
N GLY A 60 1.76 -13.65 1.54
CA GLY A 60 2.38 -13.92 2.84
C GLY A 60 3.57 -14.88 2.73
N PHE A 61 3.73 -15.55 1.59
CA PHE A 61 4.70 -16.60 1.36
C PHE A 61 5.60 -16.31 0.16
N ARG A 62 6.87 -16.73 0.27
CA ARG A 62 7.84 -16.75 -0.83
C ARG A 62 8.50 -18.13 -0.87
N GLY A 63 8.28 -18.86 -1.95
CA GLY A 63 8.80 -20.24 -2.08
C GLY A 63 8.29 -21.19 -0.99
N GLY A 64 7.03 -21.02 -0.56
CA GLY A 64 6.43 -21.81 0.52
C GLY A 64 6.81 -21.38 1.94
N VAL A 65 7.75 -20.43 2.09
CA VAL A 65 8.16 -19.90 3.40
C VAL A 65 7.36 -18.65 3.73
N PRO A 66 6.66 -18.57 4.88
CA PRO A 66 5.93 -17.37 5.27
C PRO A 66 6.89 -16.24 5.65
N ILE A 67 6.44 -14.99 5.49
CA ILE A 67 7.21 -13.79 5.84
C ILE A 67 7.50 -13.70 7.34
N GLY A 68 6.65 -14.31 8.15
CA GLY A 68 6.78 -14.46 9.59
C GLY A 68 5.77 -15.49 10.12
N PRO A 69 5.77 -15.78 11.43
CA PRO A 69 4.79 -16.67 12.04
C PRO A 69 3.35 -16.24 11.71
N PRO A 70 2.46 -17.15 11.27
CA PRO A 70 1.05 -16.83 11.04
C PRO A 70 0.33 -16.62 12.37
N GLU A 71 -0.66 -15.72 12.36
CA GLU A 71 -1.55 -15.44 13.50
C GLU A 71 -2.92 -16.12 13.31
N PHE A 72 -3.88 -15.86 14.21
CA PHE A 72 -5.22 -16.48 14.16
C PHE A 72 -5.99 -16.19 12.86
N VAL A 73 -5.76 -15.03 12.24
CA VAL A 73 -6.39 -14.64 10.97
C VAL A 73 -5.46 -15.01 9.80
N PRO A 74 -5.93 -15.73 8.77
CA PRO A 74 -5.06 -16.25 7.69
C PRO A 74 -4.24 -15.21 6.91
N ILE A 75 -4.66 -13.94 6.95
CA ILE A 75 -3.96 -12.85 6.26
C ILE A 75 -2.90 -12.17 7.13
N PHE A 76 -2.82 -12.45 8.43
CA PHE A 76 -1.88 -11.78 9.34
C PHE A 76 -0.67 -12.65 9.66
N PHE A 77 0.51 -12.03 9.56
CA PHE A 77 1.80 -12.60 9.89
C PHE A 77 2.54 -11.67 10.84
N ASN A 78 3.21 -12.25 11.83
CA ASN A 78 4.02 -11.50 12.77
C ASN A 78 5.31 -11.00 12.09
N TYR A 79 5.35 -9.71 11.75
CA TYR A 79 6.48 -9.12 11.00
C TYR A 79 6.88 -7.71 11.47
N PRO A 80 7.43 -7.55 12.69
CA PRO A 80 7.73 -6.24 13.28
C PRO A 80 8.79 -5.43 12.53
N ALA A 81 9.70 -6.08 11.80
CA ALA A 81 10.69 -5.39 10.98
C ALA A 81 10.02 -4.51 9.90
N GLY A 82 8.90 -4.96 9.33
CA GLY A 82 8.14 -4.18 8.35
C GLY A 82 7.56 -2.89 8.93
N LEU A 83 7.08 -2.90 10.17
CA LEU A 83 6.61 -1.70 10.85
C LEU A 83 7.74 -0.66 11.00
N ARG A 84 8.92 -1.10 11.43
CA ARG A 84 10.08 -0.21 11.57
C ARG A 84 10.43 0.47 10.25
N GLU A 85 10.53 -0.30 9.17
CA GLU A 85 10.85 0.24 7.85
C GLU A 85 9.76 1.17 7.32
N LEU A 86 8.47 0.85 7.57
CA LEU A 86 7.36 1.72 7.22
C LEU A 86 7.45 3.07 7.96
N LEU A 87 7.72 3.07 9.28
CA LEU A 87 7.88 4.30 10.05
C LEU A 87 9.06 5.14 9.56
N LEU A 88 10.20 4.51 9.28
CA LEU A 88 11.36 5.21 8.72
C LEU A 88 11.07 5.82 7.34
N TYR A 89 10.34 5.10 6.49
CA TYR A 89 9.90 5.61 5.20
C TYR A 89 8.94 6.79 5.35
N THR A 90 7.96 6.68 6.25
CA THR A 90 7.00 7.75 6.53
C THR A 90 7.69 9.03 6.94
N VAL A 91 8.64 8.96 7.88
CA VAL A 91 9.46 10.12 8.29
C VAL A 91 10.23 10.67 7.08
N ARG A 92 10.99 9.84 6.37
CA ARG A 92 11.82 10.33 5.25
C ARG A 92 11.02 10.99 4.12
N ARG A 93 9.76 10.59 3.92
CA ARG A 93 9.00 10.95 2.73
C ARG A 93 7.85 11.93 2.97
N TYR A 94 7.30 11.94 4.19
CA TYR A 94 6.08 12.67 4.52
C TYR A 94 6.25 13.63 5.69
N THR A 95 7.29 13.54 6.53
CA THR A 95 7.56 14.67 7.43
C THR A 95 8.38 15.71 6.68
N THR A 96 7.79 16.88 6.47
CA THR A 96 8.45 18.11 6.01
C THR A 96 9.26 18.76 7.10
#